data_AF-A0A9R1AW41-F1
#
_entry.id   AF-A0A9R1AW41-F1
#
_cell.length_a   1.000
_cell.length_b   1.000
_cell.length_c   1.000
_cell.angle_alpha   90.00
_cell.angle_beta   90.00
_cell.angle_gamma   90.00
#
_symmetry.space_group_name_H-M   'P 1'
#
loop_
_entity.id
_entity.type
_entity.pdbx_description
1 polymer ?
#
loop_
_entity_poly.entity_id
_entity_poly.type
_entity_poly.pdbx_seq_one_letter_code
_entity_poly.pdbx_strand_id
1 'polypeptide(L)'
;MMSSSYVPLKSLRFLFIEDLSYCRQLPGGLCQLPYLEFIKINRAPAIKRVGPEFMQSYHQHSPRPSQMVVAFPRLHKMELIGMVEWEEWEWEEQVQAFPVLRLLMLKQCKLKCLPPGLASQARALNKIIIHNVQGLISIENFPSLVELDLDGNLDLERITNLPRLQRLTIEDCQKLKMLDGVPALERLILADEDMKTLPEYMGGINPRHLELYCSLALLTSIAAGQSDPEWDKFNHVKHVKAYASEGDNRKKWYVLYTADPYNLETNVSRSFMSRGTLTDFEDTQRFEYVFKMTRKTFSYICSLVMGPSMEDMNCYTFVDGTVLSLEDRVAVALKRLRSSELPETVGSSVGVNESTVLLVTERSVDAVFKRAGYHLRWPDFSEMYKIKSMFGKIHMHNCCSVICTTHIPFGPNWDREKNDSVLVQLVIDSEMRFRSIWWGRISSMNQSSILHESYLFKECEKGAWLNDSKLEVALDGSEVGEYIIGDAGFPLLPWLLTPYQEEDLSEAKAEFNRRHNAATTCAQKALTRFKDTWKYLQGETSCLASLETLVPTIHACCFLHNIVIDMEDDGAMPSIQEPDYDGEVRELANEDAVRASDMLSQYFLTSRSSESSAQWM
;
A
#
# COMPACT_ATOMS: atom_id res chain seq x y z
N MET A 1 -21.17 -58.23 -11.90
CA MET A 1 -21.11 -58.10 -13.37
C MET A 1 -21.90 -56.86 -13.76
N MET A 2 -21.22 -55.73 -14.00
CA MET A 2 -21.82 -54.64 -14.78
C MET A 2 -21.19 -54.64 -16.16
N SER A 3 -22.08 -54.57 -17.13
CA SER A 3 -21.92 -54.82 -18.55
C SER A 3 -20.82 -53.98 -19.21
N SER A 4 -20.11 -54.61 -20.15
CA SER A 4 -19.33 -53.92 -21.17
C SER A 4 -20.21 -53.00 -22.03
N SER A 5 -19.54 -52.05 -22.66
CA SER A 5 -19.92 -51.31 -23.87
C SER A 5 -21.08 -50.33 -23.77
N TYR A 6 -20.76 -49.06 -23.50
CA TYR A 6 -21.21 -47.93 -24.31
C TYR A 6 -20.28 -46.76 -23.96
N VAL A 7 -19.38 -46.34 -24.87
CA VAL A 7 -18.78 -45.00 -24.77
C VAL A 7 -19.90 -44.05 -25.21
N PRO A 8 -20.63 -43.37 -24.30
CA PRO A 8 -21.96 -42.81 -24.61
C PRO A 8 -21.90 -41.55 -25.48
N LEU A 9 -20.69 -41.12 -25.88
CA LEU A 9 -20.42 -39.79 -26.41
C LEU A 9 -19.50 -39.85 -27.64
N LYS A 10 -19.79 -40.78 -28.57
CA LYS A 10 -18.97 -41.05 -29.77
C LYS A 10 -18.83 -39.88 -30.74
N SER A 11 -19.59 -38.80 -30.57
CA SER A 11 -19.51 -37.60 -31.42
C SER A 11 -19.14 -36.34 -30.64
N LEU A 12 -18.80 -36.49 -29.35
CA LEU A 12 -18.45 -35.36 -28.50
C LEU A 12 -17.10 -34.78 -28.94
N ARG A 13 -17.11 -33.50 -29.29
CA ARG A 13 -15.94 -32.73 -29.74
C ARG A 13 -15.44 -31.73 -28.72
N PHE A 14 -16.35 -31.20 -27.91
CA PHE A 14 -16.05 -30.19 -26.90
C PHE A 14 -16.60 -30.67 -25.57
N LEU A 15 -15.77 -30.65 -24.53
CA LEU A 15 -16.17 -31.00 -23.18
C LEU A 15 -15.74 -29.88 -22.23
N PHE A 16 -16.72 -29.28 -21.57
CA PHE A 16 -16.52 -28.27 -20.54
C PHE A 16 -16.99 -28.85 -19.22
N ILE A 17 -16.11 -28.88 -18.24
CA ILE A 17 -16.40 -29.34 -16.89
C ILE A 17 -16.13 -28.18 -15.94
N GLU A 18 -17.18 -27.72 -15.27
CA GLU A 18 -17.13 -26.57 -14.36
C GLU A 18 -17.46 -27.06 -12.94
N ASP A 19 -16.71 -26.57 -11.96
CA ASP A 19 -16.95 -26.75 -10.52
C ASP A 19 -17.02 -28.21 -10.04
N LEU A 20 -15.90 -28.92 -10.11
CA LEU A 20 -15.71 -30.25 -9.53
C LEU A 20 -15.34 -30.16 -8.04
N SER A 21 -16.13 -29.49 -7.21
CA SER A 21 -15.75 -29.13 -5.84
C SER A 21 -15.47 -30.33 -4.92
N TYR A 22 -16.12 -31.47 -5.16
CA TYR A 22 -15.98 -32.68 -4.32
C TYR A 22 -15.18 -33.82 -4.98
N CYS A 23 -14.84 -33.70 -6.28
CA CYS A 23 -14.18 -34.78 -7.00
C CYS A 23 -12.69 -34.81 -6.67
N ARG A 24 -12.21 -35.97 -6.21
CA ARG A 24 -10.77 -36.17 -5.89
C ARG A 24 -9.94 -36.65 -7.08
N GLN A 25 -10.61 -37.04 -8.18
CA GLN A 25 -10.00 -37.54 -9.40
C GLN A 25 -10.77 -36.99 -10.61
N LEU A 26 -10.07 -36.89 -11.75
CA LEU A 26 -10.71 -36.57 -13.02
C LEU A 26 -11.62 -37.73 -13.47
N PRO A 27 -12.71 -37.46 -14.21
CA PRO A 27 -13.58 -38.52 -14.71
C PRO A 27 -12.80 -39.54 -15.54
N GLY A 28 -12.96 -40.83 -15.20
CA GLY A 28 -12.33 -41.91 -15.94
C GLY A 28 -12.93 -42.07 -17.34
N GLY A 29 -12.12 -42.57 -18.29
CA GLY A 29 -12.58 -42.88 -19.65
C GLY A 29 -12.63 -41.69 -20.62
N LEU A 30 -12.30 -40.47 -20.18
CA LEU A 30 -12.20 -39.30 -21.06
C LEU A 30 -11.19 -39.50 -22.19
N CYS A 31 -10.10 -40.23 -21.92
CA CYS A 31 -9.08 -40.59 -22.90
C CYS A 31 -9.59 -41.43 -24.07
N GLN A 32 -10.74 -42.09 -23.93
CA GLN A 32 -11.34 -42.96 -24.94
C GLN A 32 -12.24 -42.20 -25.92
N LEU A 33 -12.53 -40.92 -25.69
CA LEU A 33 -13.43 -40.14 -26.52
C LEU A 33 -12.79 -39.89 -27.91
N PRO A 34 -13.31 -40.51 -29.00
CA PRO A 34 -12.55 -40.61 -30.24
C PRO A 34 -12.52 -39.32 -31.08
N TYR A 35 -13.43 -38.39 -30.81
CA TYR A 35 -13.56 -37.11 -31.52
C TYR A 35 -13.38 -35.89 -30.62
N LEU A 36 -12.96 -36.07 -29.37
CA LEU A 36 -12.77 -34.95 -28.47
C LEU A 36 -11.62 -34.07 -28.97
N GLU A 37 -11.93 -32.81 -29.28
CA GLU A 37 -11.03 -31.80 -29.84
C GLU A 37 -10.61 -30.77 -28.80
N PHE A 38 -11.49 -30.46 -27.85
CA PHE A 38 -11.21 -29.51 -26.77
C PHE A 38 -11.81 -30.00 -25.47
N ILE A 39 -10.97 -30.00 -24.42
CA ILE A 39 -11.40 -30.19 -23.04
C ILE A 39 -11.00 -28.97 -22.20
N LYS A 40 -11.96 -28.47 -21.44
CA LYS A 40 -11.74 -27.44 -20.42
C LYS A 40 -12.26 -27.96 -19.08
N ILE A 41 -11.41 -27.89 -18.07
CA ILE A 41 -11.78 -28.16 -16.69
C ILE A 41 -11.50 -26.89 -15.90
N ASN A 42 -12.55 -26.36 -15.30
CA ASN A 42 -12.48 -25.15 -14.50
C ASN A 42 -12.95 -25.45 -13.08
N ARG A 43 -12.14 -25.04 -12.10
CA ARG A 43 -12.39 -25.17 -10.67
C ARG A 43 -12.60 -26.63 -10.23
N ALA A 44 -11.49 -27.34 -9.99
CA ALA A 44 -11.51 -28.69 -9.40
C ALA A 44 -10.62 -28.74 -8.13
N PRO A 45 -11.04 -28.08 -7.03
CA PRO A 45 -10.18 -27.80 -5.88
C PRO A 45 -9.82 -29.03 -5.04
N ALA A 46 -10.55 -30.14 -5.16
CA ALA A 46 -10.28 -31.36 -4.38
C ALA A 46 -9.30 -32.33 -5.07
N ILE A 47 -8.90 -32.06 -6.32
CA ILE A 47 -7.98 -32.92 -7.08
C ILE A 47 -6.55 -32.58 -6.68
N LYS A 48 -5.83 -33.56 -6.13
CA LYS A 48 -4.43 -33.44 -5.73
C LYS A 48 -3.43 -34.04 -6.71
N ARG A 49 -3.86 -35.08 -7.41
CA ARG A 49 -3.05 -35.84 -8.36
C ARG A 49 -3.85 -36.17 -9.60
N VAL A 50 -3.22 -36.02 -10.75
CA VAL A 50 -3.70 -36.58 -12.03
C VAL A 50 -2.76 -37.73 -12.38
N GLY A 51 -3.21 -38.95 -12.12
CA GLY A 51 -2.41 -40.16 -12.34
C GLY A 51 -2.53 -40.73 -13.76
N PRO A 52 -1.85 -41.88 -14.02
CA PRO A 52 -1.88 -42.57 -15.30
C PRO A 52 -3.27 -42.98 -15.76
N GLU A 53 -4.22 -43.13 -14.83
CA GLU A 53 -5.64 -43.40 -15.10
C GLU A 53 -6.31 -42.37 -16.03
N PHE A 54 -5.73 -41.16 -16.10
CA PHE A 54 -6.19 -40.13 -17.03
C PHE A 54 -5.78 -40.44 -18.48
N MET A 55 -4.64 -41.11 -18.69
CA MET A 55 -4.12 -41.49 -20.01
C MET A 55 -4.39 -42.95 -20.37
N GLN A 56 -4.66 -43.81 -19.40
CA GLN A 56 -4.79 -45.25 -19.60
C GLN A 56 -6.18 -45.74 -19.23
N SER A 57 -6.76 -46.56 -20.10
CA SER A 57 -7.93 -47.35 -19.73
C SER A 57 -7.49 -48.65 -19.09
N TYR A 58 -7.89 -48.90 -17.84
CA TYR A 58 -7.78 -50.22 -17.23
C TYR A 58 -8.75 -51.18 -17.91
N HIS A 59 -8.32 -51.85 -18.98
CA HIS A 59 -8.89 -53.15 -19.33
C HIS A 59 -8.38 -54.18 -18.31
N GLN A 60 -9.05 -54.27 -17.16
CA GLN A 60 -8.93 -55.45 -16.31
C GLN A 60 -9.39 -56.66 -17.14
N HIS A 61 -8.45 -57.59 -17.38
CA HIS A 61 -8.63 -58.91 -18.01
C HIS A 61 -8.72 -58.97 -19.55
N SER A 62 -7.63 -58.63 -20.25
CA SER A 62 -7.37 -59.23 -21.58
C SER A 62 -5.91 -59.67 -21.69
N PRO A 63 -5.63 -60.98 -21.88
CA PRO A 63 -4.27 -61.54 -21.89
C PRO A 63 -3.55 -61.32 -23.24
N ARG A 64 -3.70 -60.14 -23.87
CA ARG A 64 -3.05 -59.80 -25.14
C ARG A 64 -2.56 -58.35 -25.14
N PRO A 65 -1.24 -58.10 -25.07
CA PRO A 65 -0.66 -56.77 -25.13
C PRO A 65 -0.49 -56.29 -26.58
N SER A 66 -1.57 -56.19 -27.38
CA SER A 66 -1.45 -55.95 -28.84
C SER A 66 -2.23 -54.79 -29.44
N GLN A 67 -3.00 -54.01 -28.68
CA GLN A 67 -3.58 -52.75 -29.18
C GLN A 67 -3.57 -51.68 -28.09
N MET A 68 -2.46 -50.96 -27.94
CA MET A 68 -2.46 -49.70 -27.19
C MET A 68 -3.24 -48.68 -28.01
N VAL A 69 -4.47 -48.37 -27.58
CA VAL A 69 -5.26 -47.28 -28.15
C VAL A 69 -4.65 -45.97 -27.69
N VAL A 70 -4.31 -45.09 -28.63
CA VAL A 70 -3.76 -43.76 -28.33
C VAL A 70 -4.80 -42.95 -27.55
N ALA A 71 -4.42 -42.47 -26.38
CA ALA A 71 -5.29 -41.66 -25.55
C ALA A 71 -5.49 -40.26 -26.15
N PHE A 72 -6.73 -39.78 -26.14
CA PHE A 72 -7.10 -38.48 -26.68
C PHE A 72 -6.61 -38.26 -28.13
N PRO A 73 -7.02 -39.12 -29.08
CA PRO A 73 -6.42 -39.17 -30.42
C PRO A 73 -6.65 -37.92 -31.27
N ARG A 74 -7.64 -37.08 -30.92
CA ARG A 74 -8.04 -35.87 -31.66
C ARG A 74 -8.01 -34.59 -30.84
N LEU A 75 -7.49 -34.63 -29.61
CA LEU A 75 -7.52 -33.47 -28.73
C LEU A 75 -6.52 -32.43 -29.21
N HIS A 76 -7.01 -31.25 -29.60
CA HIS A 76 -6.21 -30.12 -30.09
C HIS A 76 -5.89 -29.13 -28.99
N LYS A 77 -6.80 -28.98 -28.01
CA LYS A 77 -6.70 -27.98 -26.95
C LYS A 77 -7.08 -28.57 -25.59
N MET A 78 -6.30 -28.26 -24.56
CA MET A 78 -6.57 -28.61 -23.17
C MET A 78 -6.40 -27.38 -22.28
N GLU A 79 -7.43 -27.09 -21.48
CA GLU A 79 -7.39 -26.03 -20.46
C GLU A 79 -7.70 -26.63 -19.09
N LEU A 80 -6.78 -26.46 -18.14
CA LEU A 80 -6.93 -26.90 -16.74
C LEU A 80 -6.76 -25.68 -15.84
N ILE A 81 -7.87 -25.21 -15.28
CA ILE A 81 -7.97 -23.90 -14.61
C ILE A 81 -8.53 -24.09 -13.19
N GLY A 82 -7.93 -23.45 -12.19
CA GLY A 82 -8.46 -23.43 -10.82
C GLY A 82 -8.40 -24.80 -10.12
N MET A 83 -7.40 -25.62 -10.46
CA MET A 83 -7.11 -26.90 -9.81
C MET A 83 -6.14 -26.66 -8.64
N VAL A 84 -6.59 -25.91 -7.63
CA VAL A 84 -5.73 -25.24 -6.64
C VAL A 84 -4.97 -26.17 -5.68
N GLU A 85 -5.37 -27.44 -5.56
CA GLU A 85 -4.66 -28.44 -4.74
C GLU A 85 -3.86 -29.44 -5.59
N TRP A 86 -3.83 -29.28 -6.91
CA TRP A 86 -3.19 -30.22 -7.82
C TRP A 86 -1.67 -30.04 -7.82
N GLU A 87 -0.96 -31.01 -7.27
CA GLU A 87 0.50 -30.98 -7.08
C GLU A 87 1.26 -31.92 -8.04
N GLU A 88 0.63 -33.01 -8.46
CA GLU A 88 1.29 -34.12 -9.14
C GLU A 88 0.57 -34.49 -10.44
N TRP A 89 1.31 -34.51 -11.55
CA TRP A 89 0.84 -35.03 -12.83
C TRP A 89 1.75 -36.17 -13.29
N GLU A 90 1.24 -37.39 -13.18
CA GLU A 90 2.00 -38.59 -13.52
C GLU A 90 1.70 -39.01 -14.96
N TRP A 91 2.72 -38.96 -15.81
CA TRP A 91 2.63 -39.50 -17.16
C TRP A 91 4.02 -39.92 -17.67
N GLU A 92 4.17 -41.23 -17.83
CA GLU A 92 5.38 -41.90 -18.31
C GLU A 92 5.62 -41.69 -19.82
N GLU A 93 6.89 -41.65 -20.22
CA GLU A 93 7.31 -41.40 -21.61
C GLU A 93 6.81 -42.43 -22.61
N GLN A 94 6.52 -43.67 -22.19
CA GLN A 94 6.12 -44.76 -23.08
C GLN A 94 4.62 -44.73 -23.43
N VAL A 95 3.82 -43.93 -22.70
CA VAL A 95 2.36 -43.91 -22.83
C VAL A 95 1.95 -42.92 -23.93
N GLN A 96 1.49 -43.45 -25.06
CA GLN A 96 1.04 -42.65 -26.20
C GLN A 96 -0.27 -41.90 -25.90
N ALA A 97 -0.18 -40.58 -25.77
CA ALA A 97 -1.34 -39.70 -25.62
C ALA A 97 -1.12 -38.37 -26.36
N PHE A 98 -2.23 -37.69 -26.71
CA PHE A 98 -2.22 -36.34 -27.28
C PHE A 98 -1.40 -36.15 -28.57
N PRO A 99 -1.55 -37.02 -29.59
CA PRO A 99 -0.73 -36.95 -30.80
C PRO A 99 -0.92 -35.65 -31.61
N VAL A 100 -2.05 -34.95 -31.42
CA VAL A 100 -2.43 -33.72 -32.15
C VAL A 100 -2.69 -32.52 -31.25
N LEU A 101 -2.35 -32.62 -29.95
CA LEU A 101 -2.51 -31.51 -29.01
C LEU A 101 -1.60 -30.37 -29.42
N ARG A 102 -2.16 -29.17 -29.61
CA ARG A 102 -1.44 -27.97 -30.05
C ARG A 102 -1.27 -26.98 -28.92
N LEU A 103 -2.29 -26.83 -28.07
CA LEU A 103 -2.31 -25.86 -26.98
C LEU A 103 -2.64 -26.53 -25.66
N LEU A 104 -1.75 -26.35 -24.68
CA LEU A 104 -1.99 -26.66 -23.28
C LEU A 104 -2.01 -25.36 -22.47
N MET A 105 -3.07 -25.15 -21.68
CA MET A 105 -3.16 -24.04 -20.72
C MET A 105 -3.33 -24.60 -19.31
N LEU A 106 -2.45 -24.16 -18.41
CA LEU A 106 -2.51 -24.42 -16.98
C LEU A 106 -2.69 -23.08 -16.27
N LYS A 107 -3.70 -22.95 -15.42
CA LYS A 107 -3.93 -21.72 -14.66
C LYS A 107 -4.36 -22.00 -13.23
N GLN A 108 -3.76 -21.30 -12.26
CA GLN A 108 -4.13 -21.37 -10.84
C GLN A 108 -4.10 -22.83 -10.30
N CYS A 109 -2.91 -23.45 -10.29
CA CYS A 109 -2.67 -24.77 -9.70
C CYS A 109 -1.33 -24.81 -8.94
N LYS A 110 -0.99 -25.94 -8.32
CA LYS A 110 0.22 -26.14 -7.49
C LYS A 110 1.19 -27.17 -8.07
N LEU A 111 1.15 -27.34 -9.40
CA LEU A 111 1.85 -28.43 -10.06
C LEU A 111 3.37 -28.25 -9.93
N LYS A 112 4.06 -29.27 -9.40
CA LYS A 112 5.51 -29.20 -9.13
C LYS A 112 6.36 -29.35 -10.38
N CYS A 113 5.91 -30.17 -11.35
CA CYS A 113 6.59 -30.41 -12.61
C CYS A 113 5.60 -30.81 -13.71
N LEU A 114 5.96 -30.50 -14.97
CA LEU A 114 5.28 -31.07 -16.13
C LEU A 114 5.76 -32.52 -16.33
N PRO A 115 4.87 -33.46 -16.68
CA PRO A 115 5.28 -34.85 -16.83
C PRO A 115 6.17 -35.08 -18.07
N PRO A 116 7.19 -35.96 -17.99
CA PRO A 116 8.06 -36.30 -19.14
C PRO A 116 7.30 -36.86 -20.34
N GLY A 117 6.19 -37.57 -20.12
CA GLY A 117 5.29 -38.04 -21.18
C GLY A 117 4.75 -36.91 -22.05
N LEU A 118 4.44 -35.75 -21.47
CA LEU A 118 3.95 -34.59 -22.21
C LEU A 118 5.01 -34.06 -23.18
N ALA A 119 6.25 -33.95 -22.72
CA ALA A 119 7.38 -33.49 -23.53
C ALA A 119 7.72 -34.46 -24.68
N SER A 120 7.64 -35.78 -24.44
CA SER A 120 8.06 -36.82 -25.39
C SER A 120 6.96 -37.25 -26.39
N GLN A 121 5.70 -37.25 -25.97
CA GLN A 121 4.58 -37.83 -26.74
C GLN A 121 3.68 -36.79 -27.41
N ALA A 122 3.49 -35.61 -26.82
CA ALA A 122 2.66 -34.55 -27.40
C ALA A 122 3.43 -33.79 -28.51
N ARG A 123 3.83 -34.50 -29.57
CA ARG A 123 4.73 -33.99 -30.63
C ARG A 123 4.17 -32.85 -31.47
N ALA A 124 2.86 -32.61 -31.42
CA ALA A 124 2.20 -31.48 -32.08
C ALA A 124 2.08 -30.24 -31.17
N LEU A 125 2.48 -30.34 -29.89
CA LEU A 125 2.33 -29.30 -28.89
C LEU A 125 3.25 -28.15 -29.26
N ASN A 126 2.65 -27.03 -29.69
CA ASN A 126 3.37 -25.87 -30.18
C ASN A 126 3.17 -24.64 -29.30
N LYS A 127 2.14 -24.61 -28.45
CA LYS A 127 1.88 -23.53 -27.50
C LYS A 127 1.59 -24.07 -26.09
N ILE A 128 2.30 -23.54 -25.10
CA ILE A 128 2.04 -23.77 -23.69
C ILE A 128 1.78 -22.42 -23.02
N ILE A 129 0.73 -22.36 -22.21
CA ILE A 129 0.35 -21.18 -21.41
C ILE A 129 0.28 -21.61 -19.94
N ILE A 130 1.07 -21.00 -19.06
CA ILE A 130 1.13 -21.36 -17.63
C ILE A 130 1.02 -20.09 -16.80
N HIS A 131 -0.11 -19.92 -16.10
CA HIS A 131 -0.41 -18.71 -15.35
C HIS A 131 -0.67 -19.02 -13.88
N ASN A 132 -0.02 -18.31 -12.96
CA ASN A 132 -0.23 -18.42 -11.52
C ASN A 132 -0.09 -19.87 -11.02
N VAL A 133 0.93 -20.61 -11.49
CA VAL A 133 1.24 -21.96 -11.01
C VAL A 133 2.30 -21.88 -9.91
N GLN A 134 1.94 -22.38 -8.73
CA GLN A 134 2.81 -22.40 -7.55
C GLN A 134 3.61 -23.70 -7.50
N GLY A 135 4.89 -23.64 -7.14
CA GLY A 135 5.75 -24.82 -6.99
C GLY A 135 6.34 -25.39 -8.28
N LEU A 136 6.02 -24.86 -9.47
CA LEU A 136 6.64 -25.29 -10.73
C LEU A 136 8.08 -24.76 -10.81
N ILE A 137 9.06 -25.66 -10.72
CA ILE A 137 10.48 -25.27 -10.63
C ILE A 137 11.13 -25.11 -12.02
N SER A 138 10.74 -25.95 -12.99
CA SER A 138 11.36 -25.94 -14.32
C SER A 138 10.44 -26.34 -15.47
N ILE A 139 10.76 -25.84 -16.67
CA ILE A 139 10.14 -26.22 -17.94
C ILE A 139 11.25 -26.64 -18.89
N GLU A 140 11.29 -27.93 -19.23
CA GLU A 140 12.43 -28.52 -19.91
C GLU A 140 12.00 -29.52 -20.99
N ASN A 141 12.82 -29.64 -22.04
CA ASN A 141 12.78 -30.74 -23.02
C ASN A 141 11.54 -30.79 -23.95
N PHE A 142 10.98 -29.65 -24.38
CA PHE A 142 9.88 -29.62 -25.36
C PHE A 142 10.38 -29.29 -26.79
N PRO A 143 10.65 -30.30 -27.65
CA PRO A 143 11.25 -30.08 -28.97
C PRO A 143 10.29 -29.48 -30.00
N SER A 144 8.97 -29.60 -29.80
CA SER A 144 7.94 -29.08 -30.72
C SER A 144 7.41 -27.70 -30.35
N LEU A 145 7.77 -27.18 -29.16
CA LEU A 145 7.22 -25.95 -28.61
C LEU A 145 7.72 -24.74 -29.42
N VAL A 146 6.78 -23.91 -29.87
CA VAL A 146 7.04 -22.70 -30.66
C VAL A 146 6.76 -21.44 -29.84
N GLU A 147 5.78 -21.51 -28.95
CA GLU A 147 5.35 -20.41 -28.10
C GLU A 147 5.17 -20.84 -26.65
N LEU A 148 5.75 -20.07 -25.73
CA LEU A 148 5.61 -20.24 -24.29
C LEU A 148 5.17 -18.93 -23.67
N ASP A 149 4.11 -18.98 -22.88
CA ASP A 149 3.50 -17.84 -22.21
C ASP A 149 3.44 -18.13 -20.70
N LEU A 150 4.13 -17.29 -19.91
CA LEU A 150 4.32 -17.46 -18.48
C LEU A 150 3.91 -16.17 -17.77
N ASP A 151 3.01 -16.27 -16.80
CA ASP A 151 2.49 -15.14 -16.03
C ASP A 151 2.33 -15.54 -14.55
N GLY A 152 3.03 -14.86 -13.64
CA GLY A 152 2.87 -15.05 -12.19
C GLY A 152 3.36 -16.39 -11.64
N ASN A 153 4.40 -16.99 -12.24
CA ASN A 153 4.98 -18.27 -11.80
C ASN A 153 6.21 -18.03 -10.90
N LEU A 154 5.96 -17.66 -9.64
CA LEU A 154 6.99 -17.14 -8.71
C LEU A 154 8.07 -18.15 -8.31
N ASP A 155 7.85 -19.45 -8.49
CA ASP A 155 8.81 -20.52 -8.13
C ASP A 155 9.64 -21.03 -9.31
N LEU A 156 9.36 -20.55 -10.53
CA LEU A 156 10.06 -21.02 -11.73
C LEU A 156 11.51 -20.52 -11.74
N GLU A 157 12.46 -21.44 -11.77
CA GLU A 157 13.89 -21.13 -11.69
C GLU A 157 14.61 -21.29 -13.04
N ARG A 158 14.15 -22.21 -13.89
CA ARG A 158 14.87 -22.57 -15.13
C ARG A 158 13.95 -22.97 -16.28
N ILE A 159 14.33 -22.54 -17.48
CA ILE A 159 13.74 -22.92 -18.76
C ILE A 159 14.86 -23.43 -19.65
N THR A 160 14.82 -24.70 -20.06
CA THR A 160 15.92 -25.29 -20.84
C THR A 160 15.45 -26.19 -21.98
N ASN A 161 16.29 -26.31 -23.01
CA ASN A 161 16.11 -27.28 -24.11
C ASN A 161 14.75 -27.15 -24.83
N LEU A 162 14.48 -25.96 -25.39
CA LEU A 162 13.31 -25.67 -26.23
C LEU A 162 13.78 -25.24 -27.63
N PRO A 163 14.29 -26.18 -28.45
CA PRO A 163 15.04 -25.88 -29.67
C PRO A 163 14.25 -25.17 -30.78
N ARG A 164 12.91 -25.22 -30.73
CA ARG A 164 12.01 -24.60 -31.72
C ARG A 164 11.26 -23.38 -31.18
N LEU A 165 11.54 -22.96 -29.95
CA LEU A 165 10.84 -21.84 -29.32
C LEU A 165 11.15 -20.55 -30.07
N GLN A 166 10.13 -19.91 -30.64
CA GLN A 166 10.24 -18.65 -31.38
C GLN A 166 9.71 -17.47 -30.60
N ARG A 167 8.69 -17.66 -29.75
CA ARG A 167 8.10 -16.62 -28.92
C ARG A 167 8.07 -17.05 -27.45
N LEU A 168 8.64 -16.21 -26.59
CA LEU A 168 8.61 -16.38 -25.15
C LEU A 168 8.07 -15.11 -24.50
N THR A 169 7.02 -15.25 -23.70
CA THR A 169 6.50 -14.20 -22.82
C THR A 169 6.72 -14.62 -21.37
N ILE A 170 7.31 -13.73 -20.58
CA ILE A 170 7.55 -13.92 -19.15
C ILE A 170 7.03 -12.68 -18.43
N GLU A 171 5.97 -12.85 -17.65
CA GLU A 171 5.36 -11.85 -16.79
C GLU A 171 5.46 -12.33 -15.32
N ASP A 172 5.95 -11.47 -14.43
CA ASP A 172 6.01 -11.72 -12.97
C ASP A 172 6.62 -13.08 -12.55
N CYS A 173 7.78 -13.46 -13.12
CA CYS A 173 8.51 -14.70 -12.80
C CYS A 173 9.86 -14.43 -12.12
N GLN A 174 9.84 -13.89 -10.91
CA GLN A 174 11.00 -13.28 -10.22
C GLN A 174 12.18 -14.22 -9.91
N LYS A 175 11.96 -15.54 -9.79
CA LYS A 175 13.02 -16.52 -9.48
C LYS A 175 13.73 -17.09 -10.71
N LEU A 176 13.29 -16.75 -11.93
CA LEU A 176 13.86 -17.31 -13.15
C LEU A 176 15.30 -16.81 -13.31
N LYS A 177 16.26 -17.74 -13.27
CA LYS A 177 17.69 -17.45 -13.34
C LYS A 177 18.37 -18.03 -14.58
N MET A 178 17.76 -19.02 -15.20
CA MET A 178 18.35 -19.77 -16.30
C MET A 178 17.39 -19.89 -17.47
N LEU A 179 17.85 -19.45 -18.64
CA LEU A 179 17.19 -19.62 -19.93
C LEU A 179 18.25 -20.08 -20.93
N ASP A 180 18.21 -21.36 -21.32
CA ASP A 180 19.23 -21.98 -22.18
C ASP A 180 18.62 -22.98 -23.19
N GLY A 181 19.34 -23.31 -24.26
CA GLY A 181 18.86 -24.25 -25.26
C GLY A 181 17.67 -23.73 -26.06
N VAL A 182 17.62 -22.42 -26.32
CA VAL A 182 16.56 -21.73 -27.10
C VAL A 182 17.10 -21.06 -28.38
N PRO A 183 17.81 -21.79 -29.27
CA PRO A 183 18.51 -21.22 -30.44
C PRO A 183 17.59 -20.58 -31.49
N ALA A 184 16.29 -20.91 -31.50
CA ALA A 184 15.32 -20.40 -32.47
C ALA A 184 14.54 -19.16 -31.97
N LEU A 185 14.87 -18.62 -30.80
CA LEU A 185 14.11 -17.54 -30.17
C LEU A 185 14.14 -16.27 -31.03
N GLU A 186 12.99 -15.84 -31.51
CA GLU A 186 12.86 -14.63 -32.34
C GLU A 186 12.32 -13.44 -31.56
N ARG A 187 11.39 -13.67 -30.64
CA ARG A 187 10.73 -12.64 -29.84
C ARG A 187 10.70 -13.03 -28.37
N LEU A 188 11.23 -12.14 -27.54
CA LEU A 188 11.16 -12.22 -26.10
C LEU A 188 10.35 -11.03 -25.57
N ILE A 189 9.38 -11.30 -24.70
CA ILE A 189 8.63 -10.29 -23.96
C ILE A 189 8.90 -10.53 -22.48
N LEU A 190 9.44 -9.53 -21.78
CA LEU A 190 9.61 -9.53 -20.33
C LEU A 190 8.73 -8.43 -19.73
N ALA A 191 7.88 -8.77 -18.76
CA ALA A 191 7.02 -7.82 -18.09
C ALA A 191 7.12 -7.99 -16.57
N ASP A 192 7.60 -6.96 -15.89
CA ASP A 192 7.64 -6.84 -14.43
C ASP A 192 7.85 -5.35 -14.14
N GLU A 193 6.80 -4.67 -13.66
CA GLU A 193 6.83 -3.22 -13.45
C GLU A 193 7.84 -2.78 -12.37
N ASP A 194 8.29 -3.71 -11.52
CA ASP A 194 9.29 -3.48 -10.49
C ASP A 194 10.70 -3.89 -10.93
N MET A 195 10.89 -4.42 -12.15
CA MET A 195 12.19 -4.87 -12.65
C MET A 195 13.19 -3.72 -12.76
N LYS A 196 14.27 -3.80 -11.96
CA LYS A 196 15.32 -2.77 -11.86
C LYS A 196 16.55 -3.03 -12.73
N THR A 197 16.79 -4.28 -13.11
CA THR A 197 17.94 -4.73 -13.90
C THR A 197 17.50 -5.87 -14.82
N LEU A 198 18.09 -5.97 -16.01
CA LEU A 198 17.85 -7.08 -16.92
C LEU A 198 18.42 -8.37 -16.32
N PRO A 199 17.72 -9.51 -16.51
CA PRO A 199 18.18 -10.80 -16.03
C PRO A 199 19.53 -11.22 -16.63
N GLU A 200 20.36 -11.88 -15.84
CA GLU A 200 21.71 -12.31 -16.25
C GLU A 200 21.70 -13.28 -17.44
N TYR A 201 20.64 -14.09 -17.58
CA TYR A 201 20.50 -15.01 -18.71
C TYR A 201 20.37 -14.30 -20.07
N MET A 202 20.10 -12.99 -20.09
CA MET A 202 20.03 -12.20 -21.32
C MET A 202 21.32 -12.26 -22.14
N GLY A 203 22.48 -12.39 -21.49
CA GLY A 203 23.77 -12.53 -22.18
C GLY A 203 23.95 -13.88 -22.91
N GLY A 204 23.15 -14.90 -22.56
CA GLY A 204 23.23 -16.25 -23.13
C GLY A 204 22.26 -16.49 -24.30
N ILE A 205 21.38 -15.54 -24.61
CA ILE A 205 20.36 -15.65 -25.66
C ILE A 205 20.57 -14.57 -26.72
N ASN A 206 19.90 -14.72 -27.87
CA ASN A 206 20.01 -13.72 -28.95
C ASN A 206 18.69 -13.56 -29.72
N PRO A 207 17.63 -13.01 -29.10
CA PRO A 207 16.37 -12.76 -29.78
C PRO A 207 16.49 -11.65 -30.83
N ARG A 208 15.66 -11.70 -31.88
CA ARG A 208 15.58 -10.61 -32.88
C ARG A 208 14.81 -9.40 -32.37
N HIS A 209 13.84 -9.64 -31.50
CA HIS A 209 12.97 -8.62 -30.90
C HIS A 209 12.87 -8.84 -29.40
N LEU A 210 13.12 -7.78 -28.64
CA LEU A 210 12.91 -7.73 -27.20
C LEU A 210 11.86 -6.66 -26.90
N GLU A 211 10.81 -7.05 -26.17
CA GLU A 211 9.82 -6.13 -25.63
C GLU A 211 9.89 -6.18 -24.10
N LEU A 212 10.02 -5.03 -23.45
CA LEU A 212 10.18 -4.91 -22.01
C LEU A 212 9.10 -4.00 -21.42
N TYR A 213 8.51 -4.42 -20.32
CA TYR A 213 7.71 -3.59 -19.43
C TYR A 213 8.42 -3.62 -18.07
N CYS A 214 8.99 -2.50 -17.67
CA CYS A 214 9.91 -2.44 -16.54
C CYS A 214 9.74 -1.19 -15.68
N SER A 215 10.47 -1.14 -14.57
CA SER A 215 10.54 0.06 -13.75
C SER A 215 11.15 1.22 -14.54
N LEU A 216 10.75 2.44 -14.18
CA LEU A 216 11.32 3.66 -14.78
C LEU A 216 12.85 3.75 -14.59
N ALA A 217 13.38 3.15 -13.51
CA ALA A 217 14.81 3.08 -13.26
C ALA A 217 15.53 2.26 -14.35
N LEU A 218 15.08 1.03 -14.61
CA LEU A 218 15.67 0.19 -15.67
C LEU A 218 15.48 0.82 -17.05
N LEU A 219 14.30 1.41 -17.31
CA LEU A 219 14.05 2.08 -18.58
C LEU A 219 15.06 3.23 -18.81
N THR A 220 15.41 3.95 -17.75
CA THR A 220 16.42 5.03 -17.80
C THR A 220 17.82 4.47 -18.05
N SER A 221 18.21 3.34 -17.43
CA SER A 221 19.47 2.66 -17.72
C SER A 221 19.56 2.19 -19.17
N ILE A 222 18.47 1.64 -19.73
CA ILE A 222 18.39 1.27 -21.15
C ILE A 222 18.49 2.52 -22.05
N ALA A 223 17.88 3.63 -21.65
CA ALA A 223 17.95 4.90 -22.39
C ALA A 223 19.36 5.51 -22.41
N ALA A 224 20.16 5.29 -21.36
CA ALA A 224 21.55 5.74 -21.29
C ALA A 224 22.47 5.03 -22.29
N GLY A 225 22.03 3.89 -22.85
CA GLY A 225 22.73 3.19 -23.91
C GLY A 225 24.13 2.74 -23.48
N GLN A 226 25.14 2.95 -24.34
CA GLN A 226 26.53 2.53 -24.14
C GLN A 226 27.21 3.06 -22.85
N SER A 227 26.58 3.98 -22.14
CA SER A 227 27.11 4.55 -20.88
C SER A 227 26.69 3.79 -19.62
N ASP A 228 25.82 2.78 -19.73
CA ASP A 228 25.27 2.01 -18.61
C ASP A 228 25.68 0.51 -18.72
N PRO A 229 25.99 -0.18 -17.60
CA PRO A 229 26.35 -1.60 -17.61
C PRO A 229 25.26 -2.53 -18.17
N GLU A 230 23.99 -2.11 -18.16
CA GLU A 230 22.89 -2.90 -18.73
C GLU A 230 22.98 -3.00 -20.26
N TRP A 231 23.75 -2.13 -20.92
CA TRP A 231 23.98 -2.17 -22.37
C TRP A 231 24.49 -3.52 -22.87
N ASP A 232 25.39 -4.16 -22.11
CA ASP A 232 26.00 -5.42 -22.49
C ASP A 232 25.00 -6.58 -22.58
N LYS A 233 23.87 -6.45 -21.86
CA LYS A 233 22.81 -7.47 -21.80
C LYS A 233 21.86 -7.42 -22.99
N PHE A 234 21.79 -6.33 -23.76
CA PHE A 234 20.83 -6.22 -24.87
C PHE A 234 21.39 -5.69 -26.19
N ASN A 235 22.64 -5.20 -26.24
CA ASN A 235 23.19 -4.59 -27.47
C ASN A 235 23.24 -5.54 -28.69
N HIS A 236 23.21 -6.85 -28.46
CA HIS A 236 23.21 -7.87 -29.50
C HIS A 236 21.81 -8.06 -30.14
N VAL A 237 20.75 -7.57 -29.49
CA VAL A 237 19.36 -7.68 -29.95
C VAL A 237 19.09 -6.67 -31.06
N LYS A 238 18.50 -7.11 -32.17
CA LYS A 238 18.29 -6.24 -33.35
C LYS A 238 17.28 -5.11 -33.09
N HIS A 239 16.20 -5.39 -32.38
CA HIS A 239 15.14 -4.43 -32.09
C HIS A 239 14.71 -4.55 -30.63
N VAL A 240 14.76 -3.46 -29.87
CA VAL A 240 14.30 -3.41 -28.47
C VAL A 240 13.21 -2.35 -28.35
N LYS A 241 12.13 -2.71 -27.67
CA LYS A 241 11.07 -1.80 -27.25
C LYS A 241 10.92 -1.93 -25.74
N ALA A 242 11.23 -0.89 -24.99
CA ALA A 242 11.07 -0.89 -23.55
C ALA A 242 10.05 0.16 -23.14
N TYR A 243 9.26 -0.13 -22.12
CA TYR A 243 8.18 0.72 -21.62
C TYR A 243 8.19 0.77 -20.09
N ALA A 244 7.79 1.92 -19.53
CA ALA A 244 7.47 2.06 -18.10
C ALA A 244 6.14 2.80 -17.93
N SER A 245 5.41 2.43 -16.87
CA SER A 245 4.09 2.96 -16.54
C SER A 245 4.16 4.30 -15.80
N GLU A 246 3.11 5.11 -15.94
CA GLU A 246 2.83 6.26 -15.09
C GLU A 246 1.30 6.38 -14.96
N GLY A 247 0.77 6.18 -13.75
CA GLY A 247 -0.67 6.07 -13.51
C GLY A 247 -1.30 4.96 -14.37
N ASP A 248 -2.38 5.27 -15.08
CA ASP A 248 -3.10 4.31 -15.93
C ASP A 248 -2.43 4.05 -17.29
N ASN A 249 -1.38 4.80 -17.65
CA ASN A 249 -0.72 4.66 -18.95
C ASN A 249 0.52 3.75 -18.87
N ARG A 250 0.33 2.45 -19.18
CA ARG A 250 1.41 1.43 -19.21
C ARG A 250 2.53 1.68 -20.23
N LYS A 251 2.34 2.58 -21.19
CA LYS A 251 3.34 2.93 -22.22
C LYS A 251 3.70 4.42 -22.19
N LYS A 252 3.57 5.05 -21.02
CA LYS A 252 3.88 6.48 -20.85
C LYS A 252 5.29 6.78 -21.32
N TRP A 253 6.24 6.01 -20.79
CA TRP A 253 7.66 6.16 -21.07
C TRP A 253 8.11 5.04 -21.99
N TYR A 254 9.00 5.34 -22.93
CA TYR A 254 9.50 4.36 -23.88
C TYR A 254 10.95 4.56 -24.29
N VAL A 255 11.61 3.46 -24.64
CA VAL A 255 12.86 3.43 -25.40
C VAL A 255 12.68 2.49 -26.58
N LEU A 256 13.02 2.97 -27.77
CA LEU A 256 13.03 2.21 -29.02
C LEU A 256 14.46 2.17 -29.53
N TYR A 257 15.02 0.98 -29.62
CA TYR A 257 16.39 0.77 -30.08
C TYR A 257 16.42 -0.15 -31.31
N THR A 258 17.24 0.23 -32.30
CA THR A 258 17.61 -0.61 -33.45
C THR A 258 19.12 -0.69 -33.58
N ALA A 259 19.65 -1.89 -33.78
CA ALA A 259 21.09 -2.12 -33.86
C ALA A 259 21.71 -1.66 -35.20
N ASP A 260 20.99 -1.84 -36.32
CA ASP A 260 21.48 -1.53 -37.68
C ASP A 260 20.36 -0.99 -38.60
N PRO A 261 20.37 0.30 -39.00
CA PRO A 261 21.29 1.33 -38.51
C PRO A 261 21.05 1.62 -37.02
N TYR A 262 22.10 2.00 -36.31
CA TYR A 262 21.99 2.38 -34.90
C TYR A 262 21.00 3.54 -34.73
N ASN A 263 19.93 3.30 -33.98
CA ASN A 263 18.99 4.33 -33.56
C ASN A 263 18.52 4.02 -32.14
N LEU A 264 18.48 5.05 -31.29
CA LEU A 264 17.94 4.96 -29.95
C LEU A 264 17.03 6.18 -29.75
N GLU A 265 15.73 5.94 -29.82
CA GLU A 265 14.69 6.95 -29.64
C GLU A 265 14.05 6.75 -28.26
N THR A 266 13.85 7.82 -27.52
CA THR A 266 13.25 7.76 -26.20
C THR A 266 12.52 9.06 -25.89
N ASN A 267 11.39 8.96 -25.19
CA ASN A 267 10.72 10.10 -24.57
C ASN A 267 11.07 10.27 -23.08
N VAL A 268 11.97 9.43 -22.56
CA VAL A 268 12.59 9.60 -21.25
C VAL A 268 13.52 10.81 -21.34
N SER A 269 13.17 11.88 -20.63
CA SER A 269 13.96 13.12 -20.60
C SER A 269 15.41 12.85 -20.14
N ARG A 270 16.36 13.64 -20.67
CA ARG A 270 17.75 13.68 -20.15
C ARG A 270 17.82 13.99 -18.65
N SER A 271 16.79 14.62 -18.07
CA SER A 271 16.67 14.82 -16.63
C SER A 271 16.48 13.53 -15.81
N PHE A 272 15.98 12.44 -16.41
CA PHE A 272 15.95 11.13 -15.74
C PHE A 272 17.31 10.44 -15.80
N MET A 273 18.06 10.60 -16.90
CA MET A 273 19.43 10.07 -17.06
C MET A 273 20.45 10.85 -16.22
N SER A 274 20.17 12.12 -15.94
CA SER A 274 20.87 12.97 -14.99
C SER A 274 20.07 13.06 -13.70
N ARG A 275 19.92 11.96 -12.93
CA ARG A 275 19.32 12.03 -11.59
C ARG A 275 20.14 12.95 -10.69
N GLY A 276 19.73 14.21 -10.63
CA GLY A 276 20.28 15.25 -9.77
C GLY A 276 19.82 15.07 -8.32
N THR A 277 20.70 14.52 -7.50
CA THR A 277 21.12 15.01 -6.17
C THR A 277 20.15 15.14 -4.97
N LEU A 278 18.82 15.01 -5.07
CA LEU A 278 17.95 15.14 -3.88
C LEU A 278 17.18 13.89 -3.46
N THR A 279 16.81 13.01 -4.39
CA THR A 279 16.19 11.72 -4.05
C THR A 279 17.21 10.58 -3.89
N ASP A 280 18.48 10.89 -4.07
CA ASP A 280 19.63 9.97 -3.99
C ASP A 280 20.18 9.85 -2.56
N PHE A 281 19.28 9.78 -1.58
CA PHE A 281 19.64 9.27 -0.27
C PHE A 281 19.61 7.74 -0.36
N GLU A 282 20.64 7.14 -0.96
CA GLU A 282 20.88 5.69 -0.88
C GLU A 282 20.95 5.21 0.58
N ASP A 283 21.36 6.13 1.47
CA ASP A 283 21.32 5.94 2.91
C ASP A 283 19.95 6.27 3.51
N THR A 284 19.23 5.22 3.90
CA THR A 284 17.93 5.30 4.60
C THR A 284 18.01 6.14 5.87
N GLN A 285 19.14 6.08 6.61
CA GLN A 285 19.32 6.84 7.86
C GLN A 285 19.42 8.34 7.59
N ARG A 286 20.07 8.72 6.49
CA ARG A 286 20.19 10.13 6.08
C ARG A 286 18.86 10.69 5.60
N PHE A 287 18.08 9.90 4.85
CA PHE A 287 16.72 10.28 4.45
C PHE A 287 15.82 10.54 5.65
N GLU A 288 15.78 9.59 6.60
CA GLU A 288 14.98 9.70 7.82
C GLU A 288 15.47 10.84 8.72
N TYR A 289 16.78 11.10 8.78
CA TYR A 289 17.31 12.24 9.50
C TYR A 289 16.84 13.58 8.90
N VAL A 290 16.90 13.70 7.57
CA VAL A 290 16.54 14.92 6.83
C VAL A 290 15.04 15.15 6.83
N PHE A 291 14.22 14.13 6.58
CA PHE A 291 12.76 14.25 6.42
C PHE A 291 11.95 13.85 7.67
N LYS A 292 12.56 13.26 8.70
CA LYS A 292 11.90 12.77 9.94
C LYS A 292 10.71 11.87 9.68
N MET A 293 10.77 11.14 8.58
CA MET A 293 9.78 10.16 8.14
C MET A 293 10.47 9.09 7.30
N THR A 294 9.86 7.90 7.24
CA THR A 294 10.36 6.79 6.43
C THR A 294 10.16 7.07 4.94
N ARG A 295 10.88 6.34 4.08
CA ARG A 295 10.68 6.42 2.63
C ARG A 295 9.28 5.98 2.20
N LYS A 296 8.70 5.00 2.91
CA LYS A 296 7.32 4.53 2.72
C LYS A 296 6.32 5.67 2.96
N THR A 297 6.49 6.42 4.06
CA THR A 297 5.68 7.61 4.36
C THR A 297 5.83 8.68 3.29
N PHE A 298 7.05 8.94 2.83
CA PHE A 298 7.29 9.91 1.76
C PHE A 298 6.61 9.53 0.44
N SER A 299 6.76 8.27 0.01
CA SER A 299 6.09 7.77 -1.20
C SER A 299 4.56 7.86 -1.08
N TYR A 300 4.00 7.60 0.09
CA TYR A 300 2.58 7.80 0.34
C TYR A 300 2.17 9.27 0.17
N ILE A 301 2.91 10.22 0.75
CA ILE A 301 2.65 11.65 0.56
C ILE A 301 2.72 12.04 -0.92
N CYS A 302 3.72 11.54 -1.67
CA CYS A 302 3.81 11.75 -3.12
C CYS A 302 2.57 11.25 -3.87
N SER A 303 2.09 10.04 -3.54
CA SER A 303 0.87 9.49 -4.14
C SER A 303 -0.37 10.31 -3.78
N LEU A 304 -0.44 10.84 -2.55
CA LEU A 304 -1.55 11.64 -2.06
C LEU A 304 -1.67 12.97 -2.80
N VAL A 305 -0.56 13.63 -3.08
CA VAL A 305 -0.54 14.93 -3.79
C VAL A 305 -0.59 14.81 -5.32
N MET A 306 -0.56 13.58 -5.86
CA MET A 306 -0.58 13.31 -7.30
C MET A 306 -1.92 13.70 -7.94
N GLY A 307 -1.98 14.85 -8.62
CA GLY A 307 -3.10 15.20 -9.50
C GLY A 307 -3.04 16.63 -10.03
N PRO A 308 -4.17 17.20 -10.52
CA PRO A 308 -4.13 18.33 -11.45
C PRO A 308 -3.35 19.55 -10.94
N SER A 309 -3.45 19.88 -9.65
CA SER A 309 -2.73 21.02 -9.06
C SER A 309 -1.20 20.88 -9.05
N MET A 310 -0.68 19.65 -9.10
CA MET A 310 0.76 19.36 -9.18
C MET A 310 1.20 19.03 -10.62
N GLU A 311 0.27 18.66 -11.51
CA GLU A 311 0.55 18.39 -12.94
C GLU A 311 0.85 19.67 -13.73
N ASP A 312 0.23 20.79 -13.38
CA ASP A 312 0.48 22.10 -14.00
C ASP A 312 1.89 22.65 -13.72
N MET A 313 2.64 22.03 -12.80
CA MET A 313 3.99 22.44 -12.37
C MET A 313 5.12 21.73 -13.14
N ASN A 314 4.84 21.11 -14.28
CA ASN A 314 5.83 20.33 -15.05
C ASN A 314 6.87 21.19 -15.82
N CYS A 315 6.84 22.52 -15.66
CA CYS A 315 7.78 23.46 -16.29
C CYS A 315 8.84 24.03 -15.34
N TYR A 316 8.79 23.71 -14.05
CA TYR A 316 9.76 24.23 -13.07
C TYR A 316 11.05 23.42 -13.07
N THR A 317 12.17 24.10 -12.93
CA THR A 317 13.49 23.50 -13.03
C THR A 317 14.36 23.82 -11.82
N PHE A 318 15.33 22.95 -11.58
CA PHE A 318 16.55 23.27 -10.86
C PHE A 318 17.31 24.41 -11.55
N VAL A 319 18.25 25.02 -10.82
CA VAL A 319 19.13 26.09 -11.31
C VAL A 319 19.99 25.64 -12.49
N ASP A 320 20.27 24.34 -12.61
CA ASP A 320 21.01 23.73 -13.73
C ASP A 320 20.14 23.48 -14.98
N GLY A 321 18.84 23.81 -14.93
CA GLY A 321 17.89 23.62 -16.02
C GLY A 321 17.17 22.26 -16.03
N THR A 322 17.47 21.37 -15.08
CA THR A 322 16.80 20.07 -14.94
C THR A 322 15.37 20.24 -14.44
N VAL A 323 14.37 19.62 -15.06
CA VAL A 323 12.96 19.71 -14.64
C VAL A 323 12.73 18.98 -13.31
N LEU A 324 11.98 19.59 -12.40
CA LEU A 324 11.61 19.01 -11.11
C LEU A 324 10.59 17.88 -11.26
N SER A 325 10.88 16.70 -10.70
CA SER A 325 9.93 15.59 -10.59
C SER A 325 8.83 15.88 -9.55
N LEU A 326 7.82 15.00 -9.44
CA LEU A 326 6.82 15.10 -8.35
C LEU A 326 7.49 14.94 -6.99
N GLU A 327 8.39 13.98 -6.87
CA GLU A 327 9.16 13.67 -5.67
C GLU A 327 10.06 14.85 -5.29
N ASP A 328 10.73 15.48 -6.25
CA ASP A 328 11.54 16.67 -5.98
C ASP A 328 10.67 17.82 -5.47
N ARG A 329 9.50 18.04 -6.08
CA ARG A 329 8.57 19.08 -5.64
C ARG A 329 8.09 18.83 -4.20
N VAL A 330 7.71 17.59 -3.89
CA VAL A 330 7.30 17.20 -2.53
C VAL A 330 8.46 17.35 -1.54
N ALA A 331 9.67 16.96 -1.92
CA ALA A 331 10.87 17.10 -1.09
C ALA A 331 11.18 18.57 -0.80
N VAL A 332 11.10 19.46 -1.80
CA VAL A 332 11.28 20.91 -1.64
C VAL A 332 10.23 21.48 -0.69
N ALA A 333 8.96 21.12 -0.88
CA ALA A 333 7.87 21.58 -0.01
C ALA A 333 8.03 21.10 1.43
N LEU A 334 8.34 19.82 1.65
CA LEU A 334 8.58 19.27 2.99
C LEU A 334 9.80 19.91 3.64
N LYS A 335 10.89 20.13 2.90
CA LYS A 335 12.07 20.83 3.42
C LYS A 335 11.73 22.26 3.83
N ARG A 336 10.88 22.94 3.05
CA ARG A 336 10.41 24.29 3.38
C ARG A 336 9.55 24.32 4.64
N LEU A 337 8.56 23.43 4.74
CA LEU A 337 7.65 23.34 5.90
C LEU A 337 8.39 22.99 7.21
N ARG A 338 9.53 22.32 7.09
CA ARG A 338 10.34 21.90 8.24
C ARG A 338 11.49 22.85 8.59
N SER A 339 11.67 23.91 7.81
CA SER A 339 12.71 24.92 8.03
C SER A 339 12.10 26.26 8.45
N SER A 340 12.75 26.94 9.38
CA SER A 340 12.47 28.35 9.72
C SER A 340 13.28 29.33 8.87
N GLU A 341 14.15 28.84 7.99
CA GLU A 341 15.02 29.66 7.14
C GLU A 341 14.22 30.39 6.05
N LEU A 342 14.85 31.38 5.44
CA LEU A 342 14.26 32.10 4.30
C LEU A 342 14.17 31.19 3.04
N PRO A 343 13.20 31.41 2.15
CA PRO A 343 13.02 30.58 0.95
C PRO A 343 14.27 30.55 0.03
N GLU A 344 15.08 31.61 0.00
CA GLU A 344 16.35 31.70 -0.74
C GLU A 344 17.39 30.71 -0.20
N THR A 345 17.49 30.60 1.13
CA THR A 345 18.40 29.65 1.81
C THR A 345 17.95 28.22 1.55
N VAL A 346 16.65 27.96 1.68
CA VAL A 346 16.07 26.65 1.35
C VAL A 346 16.35 26.34 -0.11
N GLY A 347 16.04 27.23 -1.05
CA GLY A 347 16.27 27.05 -2.49
C GLY A 347 17.73 26.79 -2.84
N SER A 348 18.66 27.55 -2.26
CA SER A 348 20.10 27.35 -2.44
C SER A 348 20.55 25.96 -1.96
N SER A 349 19.97 25.46 -0.86
CA SER A 349 20.31 24.15 -0.30
C SER A 349 19.77 22.94 -1.10
N VAL A 350 18.88 23.18 -2.07
CA VAL A 350 18.28 22.16 -2.95
C VAL A 350 18.49 22.47 -4.44
N GLY A 351 19.19 23.56 -4.77
CA GLY A 351 19.44 23.95 -6.15
C GLY A 351 18.20 24.41 -6.92
N VAL A 352 17.21 25.04 -6.27
CA VAL A 352 16.07 25.69 -6.95
C VAL A 352 15.97 27.17 -6.60
N ASN A 353 15.32 27.95 -7.47
CA ASN A 353 15.09 29.37 -7.22
C ASN A 353 14.06 29.61 -6.10
N GLU A 354 14.18 30.72 -5.38
CA GLU A 354 13.27 31.15 -4.31
C GLU A 354 11.79 31.08 -4.71
N SER A 355 11.45 31.64 -5.88
CA SER A 355 10.09 31.63 -6.42
C SER A 355 9.54 30.22 -6.63
N THR A 356 10.41 29.28 -6.99
CA THR A 356 10.04 27.87 -7.17
C THR A 356 9.77 27.22 -5.81
N VAL A 357 10.58 27.50 -4.78
CA VAL A 357 10.33 27.00 -3.42
C VAL A 357 8.96 27.45 -2.91
N LEU A 358 8.66 28.74 -3.02
CA LEU A 358 7.40 29.30 -2.54
C LEU A 358 6.19 28.66 -3.22
N LEU A 359 6.21 28.63 -4.54
CA LEU A 359 5.08 28.14 -5.33
C LEU A 359 4.87 26.62 -5.18
N VAL A 360 5.95 25.85 -5.19
CA VAL A 360 5.89 24.39 -4.97
C VAL A 360 5.36 24.09 -3.58
N THR A 361 5.78 24.86 -2.56
CA THR A 361 5.27 24.70 -1.19
C THR A 361 3.78 25.01 -1.12
N GLU A 362 3.33 26.12 -1.71
CA GLU A 362 1.92 26.52 -1.73
C GLU A 362 1.03 25.46 -2.38
N ARG A 363 1.41 24.94 -3.56
CA ARG A 363 0.63 23.89 -4.23
C ARG A 363 0.65 22.56 -3.50
N SER A 364 1.78 22.21 -2.90
CA SER A 364 1.86 20.98 -2.10
C SER A 364 0.98 21.07 -0.86
N VAL A 365 0.97 22.22 -0.17
CA VAL A 365 0.07 22.48 0.96
C VAL A 365 -1.40 22.40 0.53
N ASP A 366 -1.78 23.03 -0.57
CA ASP A 366 -3.15 22.98 -1.08
C ASP A 366 -3.58 21.55 -1.46
N ALA A 367 -2.69 20.79 -2.09
CA ALA A 367 -2.95 19.39 -2.44
C ALA A 367 -3.14 18.51 -1.19
N VAL A 368 -2.26 18.64 -0.20
CA VAL A 368 -2.38 17.94 1.09
C VAL A 368 -3.66 18.35 1.79
N PHE A 369 -3.96 19.65 1.87
CA PHE A 369 -5.15 20.17 2.54
C PHE A 369 -6.44 19.59 1.96
N LYS A 370 -6.54 19.50 0.63
CA LYS A 370 -7.74 18.99 -0.05
C LYS A 370 -7.91 17.47 0.06
N ARG A 371 -6.81 16.72 0.21
CA ARG A 371 -6.82 15.27 0.03
C ARG A 371 -6.52 14.47 1.29
N ALA A 372 -5.84 15.06 2.26
CA ALA A 372 -5.42 14.37 3.48
C ALA A 372 -6.41 14.52 4.64
N GLY A 373 -7.58 15.15 4.42
CA GLY A 373 -8.52 15.48 5.49
C GLY A 373 -8.99 14.29 6.33
N TYR A 374 -9.05 13.08 5.75
CA TYR A 374 -9.45 11.87 6.47
C TYR A 374 -8.44 11.40 7.53
N HIS A 375 -7.19 11.90 7.48
CA HIS A 375 -6.20 11.64 8.54
C HIS A 375 -6.49 12.46 9.81
N LEU A 376 -7.41 13.43 9.79
CA LEU A 376 -7.84 14.18 10.97
C LEU A 376 -9.36 14.02 11.11
N ARG A 377 -9.76 12.89 11.69
CA ARG A 377 -11.15 12.55 11.98
C ARG A 377 -11.33 12.20 13.45
N TRP A 378 -12.57 12.35 13.92
CA TRP A 378 -12.95 11.84 15.23
C TRP A 378 -12.83 10.30 15.24
N PRO A 379 -12.37 9.68 16.34
CA PRO A 379 -12.21 8.23 16.43
C PRO A 379 -13.53 7.49 16.22
N ASP A 380 -13.49 6.35 15.52
CA ASP A 380 -14.61 5.39 15.55
C ASP A 380 -14.66 4.62 16.88
N PHE A 381 -15.70 3.80 17.08
CA PHE A 381 -15.91 3.05 18.32
C PHE A 381 -14.69 2.18 18.73
N SER A 382 -14.04 1.54 17.75
CA SER A 382 -12.90 0.66 17.99
C SER A 382 -11.65 1.46 18.36
N GLU A 383 -11.39 2.55 17.65
CA GLU A 383 -10.30 3.49 18.00
C GLU A 383 -10.54 4.12 19.38
N MET A 384 -11.78 4.56 19.67
CA MET A 384 -12.14 5.20 20.93
C MET A 384 -11.91 4.26 22.11
N TYR A 385 -12.25 2.98 21.97
CA TYR A 385 -11.97 1.97 22.99
C TYR A 385 -10.46 1.87 23.31
N LYS A 386 -9.61 1.86 22.27
CA LYS A 386 -8.14 1.82 22.45
C LYS A 386 -7.63 3.07 23.16
N ILE A 387 -8.11 4.25 22.76
CA ILE A 387 -7.71 5.53 23.36
C ILE A 387 -8.07 5.55 24.86
N LYS A 388 -9.32 5.19 25.20
CA LYS A 388 -9.77 5.08 26.60
C LYS A 388 -8.95 4.07 27.40
N SER A 389 -8.61 2.93 26.79
CA SER A 389 -7.75 1.93 27.44
C SER A 389 -6.36 2.48 27.76
N MET A 390 -5.78 3.29 26.88
CA MET A 390 -4.48 3.93 27.11
C MET A 390 -4.52 4.96 28.23
N PHE A 391 -5.53 5.83 28.28
CA PHE A 391 -5.73 6.74 29.43
C PHE A 391 -6.09 5.98 30.72
N GLY A 392 -6.77 4.84 30.61
CA GLY A 392 -7.03 3.93 31.72
C GLY A 392 -5.77 3.42 32.42
N LYS A 393 -4.62 3.33 31.72
CA LYS A 393 -3.33 2.93 32.34
C LYS A 393 -2.82 3.94 33.38
N ILE A 394 -3.22 5.20 33.27
CA ILE A 394 -2.97 6.23 34.29
C ILE A 394 -4.22 6.50 35.14
N HIS A 395 -5.14 5.53 35.15
CA HIS A 395 -6.41 5.54 35.87
C HIS A 395 -7.35 6.69 35.49
N MET A 396 -7.24 7.23 34.28
CA MET A 396 -8.17 8.19 33.69
C MET A 396 -9.17 7.44 32.80
N HIS A 397 -10.02 6.64 33.42
CA HIS A 397 -11.05 5.86 32.71
C HIS A 397 -12.06 6.78 32.02
N ASN A 398 -12.60 6.37 30.87
CA ASN A 398 -13.48 7.19 30.03
C ASN A 398 -12.92 8.53 29.51
N CYS A 399 -11.64 8.81 29.76
CA CYS A 399 -10.95 9.94 29.15
C CYS A 399 -10.65 9.61 27.68
N CYS A 400 -11.17 10.43 26.77
CA CYS A 400 -11.13 10.19 25.32
C CYS A 400 -10.04 11.01 24.61
N SER A 401 -9.65 12.17 25.14
CA SER A 401 -8.59 13.00 24.56
C SER A 401 -8.25 14.18 25.48
N VAL A 402 -7.21 14.92 25.10
CA VAL A 402 -6.79 16.17 25.72
C VAL A 402 -7.02 17.32 24.75
N ILE A 403 -7.72 18.36 25.19
CA ILE A 403 -7.85 19.62 24.46
C ILE A 403 -6.79 20.61 24.95
N CYS A 404 -6.16 21.30 24.01
CA CYS A 404 -5.15 22.30 24.30
C CYS A 404 -5.20 23.43 23.26
N THR A 405 -4.55 24.55 23.58
CA THR A 405 -4.36 25.64 22.63
C THR A 405 -2.89 25.93 22.39
N THR A 406 -2.54 26.32 21.16
CA THR A 406 -1.22 26.85 20.82
C THR A 406 -1.35 28.13 20.00
N HIS A 407 -0.39 29.03 20.15
CA HIS A 407 -0.29 30.24 19.35
C HIS A 407 0.59 29.99 18.14
N ILE A 408 0.11 30.43 16.97
CA ILE A 408 0.89 30.44 15.73
C ILE A 408 1.08 31.90 15.28
N PRO A 409 2.34 32.37 15.17
CA PRO A 409 2.67 33.72 14.72
C PRO A 409 2.16 34.03 13.29
N PHE A 410 1.64 35.26 13.04
CA PHE A 410 1.24 35.71 11.69
C PHE A 410 1.49 37.22 11.42
N GLY A 411 2.13 37.59 10.29
CA GLY A 411 2.22 38.98 9.80
C GLY A 411 3.64 39.49 9.42
N PRO A 412 3.77 40.59 8.64
CA PRO A 412 5.02 40.96 7.96
C PRO A 412 6.03 41.82 8.75
N ASN A 413 5.86 42.08 10.05
CA ASN A 413 6.86 42.80 10.84
C ASN A 413 6.66 42.52 12.33
N TRP A 414 7.58 41.77 12.94
CA TRP A 414 7.57 41.47 14.37
C TRP A 414 7.93 42.66 15.27
N ASP A 415 8.22 43.83 14.68
CA ASP A 415 8.60 45.01 15.42
C ASP A 415 7.39 45.89 15.80
N ARG A 416 7.02 45.76 17.08
CA ARG A 416 6.38 46.74 17.97
C ARG A 416 4.89 47.07 17.73
N GLU A 417 4.08 46.64 18.69
CA GLU A 417 2.79 47.21 19.15
C GLU A 417 1.46 46.55 18.73
N LYS A 418 1.41 45.59 17.79
CA LYS A 418 0.19 44.76 17.57
C LYS A 418 0.51 43.31 17.22
N ASN A 419 0.39 42.42 18.21
CA ASN A 419 0.58 40.97 18.07
C ASN A 419 -0.63 40.33 17.37
N ASP A 420 -0.61 40.22 16.03
CA ASP A 420 -1.53 39.33 15.33
C ASP A 420 -0.98 37.90 15.38
N SER A 421 -1.66 37.02 16.10
CA SER A 421 -1.38 35.58 16.08
C SER A 421 -2.69 34.81 15.93
N VAL A 422 -2.58 33.60 15.41
CA VAL A 422 -3.69 32.67 15.33
C VAL A 422 -3.65 31.78 16.56
N LEU A 423 -4.74 31.79 17.33
CA LEU A 423 -4.98 30.80 18.37
C LEU A 423 -5.50 29.54 17.70
N VAL A 424 -4.82 28.41 17.91
CA VAL A 424 -5.22 27.11 17.38
C VAL A 424 -5.60 26.20 18.55
N GLN A 425 -6.82 25.70 18.53
CA GLN A 425 -7.33 24.66 19.41
C GLN A 425 -7.07 23.28 18.78
N LEU A 426 -6.49 22.37 19.56
CA LEU A 426 -6.17 21.01 19.14
C LEU A 426 -6.74 20.02 20.15
N VAL A 427 -7.40 18.98 19.63
CA VAL A 427 -7.79 17.79 20.41
C VAL A 427 -6.84 16.67 20.06
N ILE A 428 -6.18 16.11 21.07
CA ILE A 428 -5.06 15.18 20.93
C ILE A 428 -5.37 13.89 21.69
N ASP A 429 -5.22 12.74 21.04
CA ASP A 429 -5.42 11.45 21.68
C ASP A 429 -4.19 10.95 22.46
N SER A 430 -4.31 9.77 23.05
CA SER A 430 -3.24 9.12 23.83
C SER A 430 -1.99 8.78 23.00
N GLU A 431 -2.11 8.73 21.68
CA GLU A 431 -1.04 8.34 20.74
C GLU A 431 -0.48 9.56 19.98
N MET A 432 -0.77 10.77 20.46
CA MET A 432 -0.30 12.04 19.89
C MET A 432 -0.91 12.38 18.52
N ARG A 433 -2.01 11.74 18.10
CA ARG A 433 -2.73 12.09 16.87
C ARG A 433 -3.69 13.25 17.13
N PHE A 434 -3.79 14.15 16.16
CA PHE A 434 -4.77 15.23 16.16
C PHE A 434 -6.13 14.72 15.71
N ARG A 435 -7.17 14.88 16.54
CA ARG A 435 -8.54 14.39 16.28
C ARG A 435 -9.51 15.50 15.89
N SER A 436 -9.22 16.72 16.32
CA SER A 436 -9.97 17.92 15.93
C SER A 436 -9.05 19.12 15.98
N ILE A 437 -9.26 20.05 15.06
CA ILE A 437 -8.55 21.33 15.00
C ILE A 437 -9.57 22.44 14.77
N TRP A 438 -9.39 23.53 15.50
CA TRP A 438 -10.11 24.78 15.27
C TRP A 438 -9.14 25.95 15.43
N TRP A 439 -9.45 27.09 14.85
CA TRP A 439 -8.56 28.25 14.90
C TRP A 439 -9.35 29.57 14.91
N GLY A 440 -8.69 30.62 15.36
CA GLY A 440 -9.20 31.99 15.22
C GLY A 440 -8.16 33.04 15.58
N ARG A 441 -8.45 34.31 15.26
CA ARG A 441 -7.53 35.40 15.57
C ARG A 441 -7.48 35.65 17.07
N ILE A 442 -6.27 35.75 17.64
CA ILE A 442 -6.09 35.98 19.07
C ILE A 442 -6.67 37.32 19.52
N SER A 443 -6.62 38.34 18.65
CA SER A 443 -7.14 39.68 18.94
C SER A 443 -8.65 39.70 19.16
N SER A 444 -9.36 38.63 18.78
CA SER A 444 -10.80 38.47 18.95
C SER A 444 -11.21 37.24 19.76
N MET A 445 -10.27 36.33 20.12
CA MET A 445 -10.63 35.04 20.72
C MET A 445 -9.77 34.67 21.93
N ASN A 446 -10.42 34.11 22.95
CA ASN A 446 -9.79 33.40 24.06
C ASN A 446 -10.17 31.91 24.02
N GLN A 447 -9.64 31.10 24.95
CA GLN A 447 -9.89 29.65 25.01
C GLN A 447 -11.36 29.26 25.14
N SER A 448 -12.19 30.09 25.79
CA SER A 448 -13.64 29.87 25.89
C SER A 448 -14.36 30.20 24.58
N SER A 449 -14.07 31.36 23.97
CA SER A 449 -14.67 31.77 22.69
C SER A 449 -14.34 30.78 21.57
N ILE A 450 -13.07 30.37 21.45
CA ILE A 450 -12.64 29.43 20.41
C ILE A 450 -13.29 28.05 20.60
N LEU A 451 -13.54 27.62 21.85
CA LEU A 451 -14.27 26.39 22.14
C LEU A 451 -15.72 26.48 21.68
N HIS A 452 -16.46 27.52 22.07
CA HIS A 452 -17.89 27.63 21.71
C HIS A 452 -18.14 27.71 20.20
N GLU A 453 -17.18 28.23 19.43
CA GLU A 453 -17.27 28.27 17.97
C GLU A 453 -16.87 26.95 17.29
N SER A 454 -16.13 26.09 17.98
CA SER A 454 -15.50 24.91 17.39
C SER A 454 -16.51 23.83 17.02
N TYR A 455 -16.12 23.03 16.02
CA TYR A 455 -16.89 21.87 15.61
C TYR A 455 -17.04 20.85 16.75
N LEU A 456 -15.99 20.67 17.57
CA LEU A 456 -16.02 19.82 18.77
C LEU A 456 -17.18 20.20 19.70
N PHE A 457 -17.29 21.48 20.08
CA PHE A 457 -18.33 21.93 21.00
C PHE A 457 -19.72 21.68 20.41
N LYS A 458 -19.93 22.00 19.14
CA LYS A 458 -21.23 21.79 18.46
C LYS A 458 -21.65 20.33 18.42
N GLU A 459 -20.73 19.40 18.15
CA GLU A 459 -21.04 17.98 18.10
C GLU A 459 -21.20 17.35 19.48
N CYS A 460 -20.44 17.80 20.48
CA CYS A 460 -20.63 17.39 21.86
C CYS A 460 -21.99 17.89 22.39
N GLU A 461 -22.36 19.17 22.22
CA GLU A 461 -23.65 19.70 22.70
C GLU A 461 -24.87 19.02 22.06
N LYS A 462 -24.74 18.52 20.82
CA LYS A 462 -25.78 17.72 20.17
C LYS A 462 -25.85 16.27 20.67
N GLY A 463 -24.92 15.84 21.52
CA GLY A 463 -24.79 14.45 21.98
C GLY A 463 -24.31 13.48 20.90
N ALA A 464 -23.75 13.98 19.79
CA ALA A 464 -23.22 13.15 18.71
C ALA A 464 -21.85 12.54 19.07
N TRP A 465 -21.05 13.25 19.86
CA TRP A 465 -19.76 12.78 20.37
C TRP A 465 -19.78 12.63 21.89
N LEU A 466 -18.92 11.74 22.42
CA LEU A 466 -18.77 11.47 23.85
C LEU A 466 -20.02 10.87 24.52
N ASN A 467 -20.79 10.06 23.78
CA ASN A 467 -22.06 9.50 24.23
C ASN A 467 -22.04 7.96 24.43
N ASP A 468 -20.95 7.26 24.12
CA ASP A 468 -21.01 5.79 24.07
C ASP A 468 -20.97 5.12 25.46
N SER A 469 -19.83 5.18 26.16
CA SER A 469 -19.65 4.41 27.41
C SER A 469 -19.94 5.22 28.67
N LYS A 470 -20.52 4.53 29.67
CA LYS A 470 -20.68 5.04 31.03
C LYS A 470 -19.87 4.21 32.01
N LEU A 471 -19.15 4.89 32.90
CA LEU A 471 -18.35 4.28 33.97
C LEU A 471 -19.11 4.40 35.27
N GLU A 472 -19.43 3.27 35.90
CA GLU A 472 -19.99 3.25 37.25
C GLU A 472 -18.87 3.59 38.25
N VAL A 473 -18.97 4.75 38.89
CA VAL A 473 -17.92 5.32 39.77
C VAL A 473 -18.22 5.14 41.25
N ALA A 474 -19.42 4.70 41.61
CA ALA A 474 -19.82 4.43 42.98
C ALA A 474 -20.86 3.29 43.06
N LEU A 475 -20.90 2.61 44.21
CA LEU A 475 -21.82 1.48 44.49
C LEU A 475 -23.31 1.87 44.52
N ASP A 476 -23.62 3.17 44.47
CA ASP A 476 -24.98 3.69 44.44
C ASP A 476 -25.55 3.81 43.02
N GLY A 477 -24.81 3.36 42.01
CA GLY A 477 -25.19 3.43 40.59
C GLY A 477 -24.85 4.76 39.93
N SER A 478 -24.03 5.61 40.55
CA SER A 478 -23.56 6.85 39.92
C SER A 478 -22.63 6.56 38.74
N GLU A 479 -22.91 7.19 37.60
CA GLU A 479 -22.19 6.98 36.34
C GLU A 479 -21.51 8.26 35.84
N VAL A 480 -20.31 8.11 35.27
CA VAL A 480 -19.60 9.18 34.55
C VAL A 480 -19.45 8.81 33.09
N GLY A 481 -19.82 9.73 32.21
CA GLY A 481 -19.74 9.57 30.76
C GLY A 481 -18.32 9.57 30.22
N GLU A 482 -18.22 9.49 28.89
CA GLU A 482 -17.00 9.86 28.19
C GLU A 482 -16.71 11.35 28.36
N TYR A 483 -15.45 11.69 28.55
CA TYR A 483 -15.03 13.08 28.72
C TYR A 483 -13.66 13.33 28.09
N ILE A 484 -13.36 14.59 27.86
CA ILE A 484 -12.04 15.07 27.49
C ILE A 484 -11.51 15.98 28.60
N ILE A 485 -10.19 16.20 28.62
CA ILE A 485 -9.58 17.08 29.61
C ILE A 485 -8.93 18.30 28.97
N GLY A 486 -9.08 19.46 29.59
CA GLY A 486 -8.48 20.71 29.16
C GLY A 486 -7.63 21.34 30.25
N ASP A 487 -6.82 22.34 29.88
CA ASP A 487 -6.16 23.20 30.86
C ASP A 487 -7.16 24.12 31.59
N ALA A 488 -6.68 24.83 32.61
CA ALA A 488 -7.49 25.65 33.50
C ALA A 488 -8.20 26.84 32.81
N GLY A 489 -7.81 27.20 31.59
CA GLY A 489 -8.41 28.31 30.88
C GLY A 489 -9.63 27.91 30.03
N PHE A 490 -9.95 26.62 29.96
CA PHE A 490 -11.22 26.13 29.42
C PHE A 490 -12.34 26.14 30.48
N PRO A 491 -13.62 26.28 30.07
CA PRO A 491 -14.74 26.10 30.98
C PRO A 491 -14.88 24.64 31.41
N LEU A 492 -15.37 24.42 32.64
CA LEU A 492 -15.78 23.11 33.11
C LEU A 492 -17.16 22.76 32.54
N LEU A 493 -17.24 21.67 31.76
CA LEU A 493 -18.48 21.17 31.13
C LEU A 493 -18.66 19.67 31.44
N PRO A 494 -19.86 19.09 31.29
CA PRO A 494 -20.09 17.67 31.60
C PRO A 494 -19.17 16.71 30.86
N TRP A 495 -18.73 17.11 29.67
CA TRP A 495 -17.84 16.35 28.79
C TRP A 495 -16.42 16.94 28.69
N LEU A 496 -16.12 18.06 29.36
CA LEU A 496 -14.80 18.72 29.37
C LEU A 496 -14.37 19.07 30.81
N LEU A 497 -13.41 18.31 31.32
CA LEU A 497 -12.92 18.45 32.70
C LEU A 497 -11.63 19.26 32.76
N THR A 498 -11.53 20.16 33.74
CA THR A 498 -10.39 21.05 33.96
C THR A 498 -9.81 20.86 35.36
N PRO A 499 -8.53 21.18 35.60
CA PRO A 499 -7.90 20.93 36.89
C PRO A 499 -8.40 21.93 37.95
N TYR A 500 -8.58 21.45 39.18
CA TYR A 500 -8.97 22.28 40.32
C TYR A 500 -7.93 23.38 40.59
N GLN A 501 -8.38 24.61 40.79
CA GLN A 501 -7.53 25.81 40.98
C GLN A 501 -7.49 26.34 42.43
N GLU A 502 -8.15 25.65 43.37
CA GLU A 502 -8.19 26.07 44.79
C GLU A 502 -6.81 25.98 45.44
N GLU A 503 -6.47 26.89 46.37
CA GLU A 503 -5.16 26.89 47.07
C GLU A 503 -5.02 25.69 48.02
N ASP A 504 -6.08 25.35 48.76
CA ASP A 504 -6.12 24.24 49.72
C ASP A 504 -6.92 23.05 49.16
N LEU A 505 -6.27 22.25 48.30
CA LEU A 505 -6.91 21.08 47.70
C LEU A 505 -7.06 19.93 48.71
N SER A 506 -8.27 19.36 48.78
CA SER A 506 -8.45 18.04 49.41
C SER A 506 -7.60 16.97 48.71
N GLU A 507 -7.27 15.89 49.41
CA GLU A 507 -6.45 14.81 48.87
C GLU A 507 -7.01 14.22 47.56
N ALA A 508 -8.34 14.07 47.47
CA ALA A 508 -9.03 13.61 46.27
C ALA A 508 -8.84 14.56 45.08
N LYS A 509 -9.02 15.88 45.30
CA LYS A 509 -8.82 16.90 44.26
C LYS A 509 -7.35 17.00 43.81
N ALA A 510 -6.41 16.88 44.75
CA ALA A 510 -4.99 16.86 44.45
C ALA A 510 -4.61 15.62 43.61
N GLU A 511 -5.19 14.46 43.91
CA GLU A 511 -5.00 13.22 43.15
C GLU A 511 -5.59 13.33 41.73
N PHE A 512 -6.77 13.94 41.58
CA PHE A 512 -7.32 14.25 40.26
C PHE A 512 -6.37 15.14 39.45
N ASN A 513 -5.89 16.25 40.03
CA ASN A 513 -4.93 17.13 39.35
C ASN A 513 -3.62 16.41 38.98
N ARG A 514 -3.14 15.48 39.81
CA ARG A 514 -1.96 14.66 39.51
C ARG A 514 -2.18 13.80 38.26
N ARG A 515 -3.32 13.11 38.16
CA ARG A 515 -3.65 12.25 37.00
C ARG A 515 -3.98 13.06 35.75
N HIS A 516 -4.69 14.17 35.92
CA HIS A 516 -4.93 15.15 34.86
C HIS A 516 -3.62 15.65 34.25
N ASN A 517 -2.65 16.08 35.08
CA ASN A 517 -1.33 16.49 34.61
C ASN A 517 -0.55 15.36 33.93
N ALA A 518 -0.66 14.13 34.42
CA ALA A 518 -0.06 12.97 33.76
C ALA A 518 -0.67 12.72 32.37
N ALA A 519 -1.99 12.88 32.23
CA ALA A 519 -2.70 12.74 30.96
C ALA A 519 -2.35 13.85 29.97
N THR A 520 -2.26 15.12 30.41
CA THR A 520 -1.90 16.25 29.53
C THR A 520 -0.46 16.18 29.00
N THR A 521 0.39 15.36 29.60
CA THR A 521 1.76 15.12 29.13
C THR A 521 1.79 14.57 27.69
N CYS A 522 0.78 13.79 27.25
CA CYS A 522 0.73 13.32 25.84
C CYS A 522 0.51 14.47 24.86
N ALA A 523 -0.38 15.41 25.19
CA ALA A 523 -0.64 16.60 24.40
C ALA A 523 0.58 17.52 24.33
N GLN A 524 1.29 17.70 25.45
CA GLN A 524 2.53 18.47 25.47
C GLN A 524 3.59 17.84 24.56
N LYS A 525 3.79 16.51 24.61
CA LYS A 525 4.71 15.79 23.72
C LYS A 525 4.32 15.94 22.25
N ALA A 526 3.02 15.83 21.94
CA ALA A 526 2.50 15.99 20.59
C ALA A 526 2.77 17.41 20.06
N LEU A 527 2.47 18.44 20.87
CA LEU A 527 2.74 19.84 20.53
C LEU A 527 4.22 20.11 20.33
N THR A 528 5.10 19.62 21.21
CA THR A 528 6.56 19.74 21.06
C THR A 528 7.03 19.07 19.77
N ARG A 529 6.62 17.82 19.51
CA ARG A 529 6.97 17.10 18.27
C ARG A 529 6.49 17.85 17.03
N PHE A 530 5.26 18.34 17.05
CA PHE A 530 4.66 19.10 15.95
C PHE A 530 5.44 20.38 15.67
N LYS A 531 5.72 21.15 16.72
CA LYS A 531 6.51 22.37 16.69
C LYS A 531 7.91 22.11 16.15
N ASP A 532 8.64 21.15 16.71
CA ASP A 532 10.02 20.84 16.31
C ASP A 532 10.13 20.33 14.87
N THR A 533 9.08 19.65 14.39
CA THR A 533 9.02 19.11 13.03
C THR A 533 8.69 20.20 12.02
N TRP A 534 7.66 21.00 12.27
CA TRP A 534 7.10 21.98 11.32
C TRP A 534 7.51 23.41 11.66
N LYS A 535 8.83 23.67 11.63
CA LYS A 535 9.42 24.95 12.02
C LYS A 535 8.95 26.15 11.21
N TYR A 536 8.37 25.91 10.03
CA TYR A 536 7.70 26.96 9.23
C TYR A 536 6.63 27.71 10.04
N LEU A 537 5.93 27.01 10.95
CA LEU A 537 4.90 27.60 11.81
C LEU A 537 5.46 28.38 13.01
N GLN A 538 6.78 28.40 13.22
CA GLN A 538 7.42 29.05 14.37
C GLN A 538 8.23 30.31 14.03
N GLY A 539 8.63 30.48 12.76
CA GLY A 539 9.75 31.36 12.40
C GLY A 539 9.50 32.86 12.55
N GLU A 540 10.49 33.56 13.14
CA GLU A 540 10.55 35.02 13.32
C GLU A 540 10.72 35.84 12.02
N THR A 541 10.91 35.19 10.86
CA THR A 541 11.39 35.88 9.65
C THR A 541 10.73 35.50 8.32
N SER A 542 9.66 34.69 8.28
CA SER A 542 9.18 34.22 6.96
C SER A 542 7.68 34.03 6.71
N CYS A 543 6.81 34.65 7.50
CA CYS A 543 5.38 34.65 7.20
C CYS A 543 4.95 35.94 6.46
N LEU A 544 5.26 36.02 5.16
CA LEU A 544 4.57 36.92 4.20
C LEU A 544 3.16 36.41 3.84
N ALA A 545 2.72 35.31 4.47
CA ALA A 545 1.48 34.63 4.15
C ALA A 545 0.27 35.49 4.54
N SER A 546 -0.81 35.39 3.77
CA SER A 546 -2.13 35.87 4.17
C SER A 546 -2.81 34.82 5.05
N LEU A 547 -3.91 35.16 5.75
CA LEU A 547 -4.68 34.16 6.50
C LEU A 547 -5.23 33.05 5.59
N GLU A 548 -5.46 33.37 4.31
CA GLU A 548 -5.92 32.45 3.29
C GLU A 548 -4.90 31.34 3.02
N THR A 549 -3.60 31.59 3.21
CA THR A 549 -2.55 30.59 3.01
C THR A 549 -2.04 29.98 4.32
N LEU A 550 -2.05 30.72 5.43
CA LEU A 550 -1.62 30.21 6.73
C LEU A 550 -2.52 29.06 7.21
N VAL A 551 -3.84 29.21 7.12
CA VAL A 551 -4.80 28.23 7.65
C VAL A 551 -4.68 26.86 6.94
N PRO A 552 -4.69 26.79 5.59
CA PRO A 552 -4.40 25.55 4.89
C PRO A 552 -3.05 24.95 5.27
N THR A 553 -2.04 25.79 5.51
CA THR A 553 -0.70 25.32 5.94
C THR A 553 -0.72 24.68 7.32
N ILE A 554 -1.44 25.26 8.29
CA ILE A 554 -1.61 24.68 9.63
C ILE A 554 -2.28 23.31 9.51
N HIS A 555 -3.39 23.22 8.78
CA HIS A 555 -4.09 21.96 8.57
C HIS A 555 -3.23 20.93 7.85
N ALA A 556 -2.51 21.31 6.79
CA ALA A 556 -1.62 20.41 6.06
C ALA A 556 -0.50 19.87 6.97
N CYS A 557 0.11 20.70 7.81
CA CYS A 557 1.09 20.23 8.81
C CYS A 557 0.45 19.24 9.81
N CYS A 558 -0.78 19.48 10.26
CA CYS A 558 -1.49 18.56 11.14
C CYS A 558 -1.80 17.21 10.45
N PHE A 559 -2.21 17.24 9.19
CA PHE A 559 -2.43 16.03 8.40
C PHE A 559 -1.14 15.25 8.19
N LEU A 560 -0.05 15.93 7.81
CA LEU A 560 1.27 15.30 7.66
C LEU A 560 1.79 14.71 8.99
N HIS A 561 1.55 15.37 10.12
CA HIS A 561 1.88 14.83 11.44
C HIS A 561 1.16 13.51 11.71
N ASN A 562 -0.16 13.46 11.47
CA ASN A 562 -0.92 12.22 11.64
C ASN A 562 -0.49 11.14 10.65
N ILE A 563 -0.24 11.47 9.38
CA ILE A 563 0.28 10.53 8.37
C ILE A 563 1.60 9.89 8.82
N VAL A 564 2.51 10.69 9.40
CA VAL A 564 3.78 10.15 9.93
C VAL A 564 3.52 9.15 11.04
N ILE A 565 2.59 9.44 11.97
CA ILE A 565 2.22 8.50 13.05
C ILE A 565 1.55 7.23 12.49
N ASP A 566 0.59 7.39 11.57
CA ASP A 566 -0.16 6.28 10.96
C ASP A 566 0.75 5.30 10.20
N MET A 567 1.88 5.78 9.69
CA MET A 567 2.85 4.98 8.93
C MET A 567 4.01 4.45 9.78
N GLU A 568 4.22 4.99 10.99
CA GLU A 568 5.15 4.47 12.01
C GLU A 568 4.57 3.25 12.74
N ASP A 569 3.25 3.19 12.85
CA ASP A 569 2.50 2.08 13.41
C ASP A 569 2.13 1.13 12.25
N ASP A 570 2.52 -0.15 12.29
CA ASP A 570 2.18 -1.15 11.24
C ASP A 570 0.66 -1.49 11.21
N GLY A 571 -0.19 -0.59 11.71
CA GLY A 571 -1.63 -0.68 11.75
C GLY A 571 -2.29 -0.53 10.39
N ALA A 572 -3.37 -1.28 10.18
CA ALA A 572 -4.18 -1.22 8.96
C ALA A 572 -4.65 0.21 8.66
N MET A 573 -4.55 0.61 7.38
CA MET A 573 -5.14 1.85 6.86
C MET A 573 -6.60 1.99 7.33
N PRO A 574 -7.04 3.20 7.74
CA PRO A 574 -8.45 3.43 8.06
C PRO A 574 -9.35 3.04 6.90
N SER A 575 -10.25 2.08 7.11
CA SER A 575 -11.24 1.70 6.10
C SER A 575 -12.22 2.84 5.85
N ILE A 576 -12.52 3.11 4.58
CA ILE A 576 -13.55 4.07 4.15
C ILE A 576 -14.92 3.49 4.52
N GLN A 577 -15.43 3.84 5.70
CA GLN A 577 -16.83 3.72 6.05
C GLN A 577 -17.24 5.01 6.75
N GLU A 578 -18.19 5.73 6.15
CA GLU A 578 -18.92 6.76 6.88
C GLU A 578 -19.76 6.05 7.95
N PRO A 579 -19.62 6.40 9.25
CA PRO A 579 -20.44 5.81 10.29
C PRO A 579 -21.88 6.31 10.15
N ASP A 580 -22.80 5.35 10.04
CA ASP A 580 -24.24 5.55 10.17
C ASP A 580 -24.55 5.66 11.68
N TYR A 581 -24.75 6.88 12.17
CA TYR A 581 -25.06 7.13 13.58
C TYR A 581 -26.57 6.99 13.81
N ASP A 582 -27.00 5.81 14.25
CA ASP A 582 -28.35 5.57 14.77
C ASP A 582 -28.24 5.08 16.23
N GLY A 583 -28.08 6.03 17.14
CA GLY A 583 -28.00 5.81 18.59
C GLY A 583 -28.80 6.88 19.34
N GLU A 584 -29.39 6.51 20.48
CA GLU A 584 -30.14 7.43 21.34
C GLU A 584 -29.23 8.59 21.82
N VAL A 585 -29.65 9.82 21.52
CA VAL A 585 -28.92 11.04 21.85
C VAL A 585 -28.97 11.31 23.36
N ARG A 586 -27.82 11.43 24.05
CA ARG A 586 -27.76 11.93 25.44
C ARG A 586 -28.19 13.38 25.49
N GLU A 587 -29.06 13.72 26.43
CA GLU A 587 -29.27 15.11 26.84
C GLU A 587 -28.17 15.55 27.84
N LEU A 588 -27.04 16.04 27.32
CA LEU A 588 -25.92 16.55 28.12
C LEU A 588 -26.29 17.78 28.97
N ALA A 589 -27.35 18.50 28.61
CA ALA A 589 -27.82 19.70 29.32
C ALA A 589 -28.24 19.45 30.78
N ASN A 590 -28.50 18.18 31.17
CA ASN A 590 -28.95 17.81 32.51
C ASN A 590 -27.81 17.25 33.41
N GLU A 591 -26.57 17.19 32.91
CA GLU A 591 -25.42 16.66 33.65
C GLU A 591 -24.67 17.76 34.40
N ASP A 592 -24.32 17.48 35.67
CA ASP A 592 -23.62 18.41 36.55
C ASP A 592 -22.11 18.16 36.45
N ALA A 593 -21.41 19.05 35.75
CA ALA A 593 -19.97 18.93 35.51
C ALA A 593 -19.12 18.92 36.79
N VAL A 594 -19.56 19.68 37.82
CA VAL A 594 -18.89 19.71 39.13
C VAL A 594 -19.04 18.35 39.79
N ARG A 595 -20.25 17.79 39.75
CA ARG A 595 -20.52 16.45 40.29
C ARG A 595 -19.69 15.38 39.61
N ALA A 596 -19.59 15.39 38.27
CA ALA A 596 -18.80 14.41 37.53
C ALA A 596 -17.30 14.48 37.92
N SER A 597 -16.74 15.70 38.00
CA SER A 597 -15.35 15.91 38.44
C SER A 597 -15.12 15.42 39.88
N ASP A 598 -16.03 15.76 40.80
CA ASP A 598 -15.91 15.37 42.20
C ASP A 598 -16.04 13.85 42.38
N MET A 599 -16.94 13.19 41.66
CA MET A 599 -17.06 11.73 41.64
C MET A 599 -15.77 11.06 41.15
N LEU A 600 -15.18 11.55 40.06
CA LEU A 600 -13.89 11.03 39.56
C LEU A 600 -12.78 11.24 40.59
N SER A 601 -12.74 12.39 41.26
CA SER A 601 -11.72 12.68 42.28
C SER A 601 -11.75 11.67 43.44
N GLN A 602 -12.96 11.28 43.88
CA GLN A 602 -13.15 10.29 44.95
C GLN A 602 -12.86 8.86 44.47
N TYR A 603 -13.31 8.52 43.26
CA TYR A 603 -13.01 7.24 42.61
C TYR A 603 -11.49 7.02 42.49
N PHE A 604 -10.75 8.08 42.13
CA PHE A 604 -9.29 8.01 42.02
C PHE A 604 -8.60 7.80 43.37
N LEU A 605 -9.09 8.43 44.44
CA LEU A 605 -8.53 8.24 45.77
C LEU A 605 -8.75 6.80 46.29
N THR A 606 -9.95 6.24 46.07
CA THR A 606 -10.27 4.87 46.49
C THR A 606 -9.48 3.82 45.69
N SER A 607 -9.28 4.02 44.38
CA SER A 607 -8.46 3.13 43.55
C SER A 607 -6.99 3.07 44.01
N ARG A 608 -6.46 4.17 44.55
CA ARG A 608 -5.08 4.23 45.10
C ARG A 608 -4.91 3.35 46.35
N SER A 609 -5.96 3.23 47.16
CA SER A 609 -5.93 2.41 48.40
C SER A 609 -5.95 0.90 48.12
N SER A 610 -6.52 0.48 46.99
CA SER A 610 -6.43 -0.90 46.50
C SER A 610 -5.06 -1.25 45.88
N GLU A 611 -4.34 -0.27 45.32
CA GLU A 611 -2.99 -0.49 44.78
C GLU A 611 -1.94 -0.64 45.88
N SER A 612 -2.02 0.17 46.94
CA SER A 612 -1.08 0.08 48.07
C SER A 612 -1.23 -1.21 48.87
N SER A 613 -2.39 -1.86 48.84
CA SER A 613 -2.63 -3.16 49.47
C SER A 613 -2.20 -4.36 48.59
N ALA A 614 -2.04 -4.16 47.27
CA ALA A 614 -1.54 -5.17 46.33
C ALA A 614 0.00 -5.23 46.25
N GLN A 615 0.73 -4.24 46.76
CA GLN A 615 2.20 -4.27 46.85
C GLN A 615 2.74 -4.99 48.11
N TRP A 616 1.85 -5.45 49.00
CA TRP A 616 2.19 -6.19 50.23
C TRP A 616 1.58 -7.60 50.28
N MET A 617 1.06 -8.10 49.15
CA MET A 617 0.77 -9.51 48.88
C MET A 617 1.70 -9.99 47.77
#